data_AF-A0A2S8F5Y3-F1
#
_entry.id   AF-A0A2S8F5Y3-F1
#
_cell.length_a   1.000
_cell.length_b   1.000
_cell.length_c   1.000
_cell.angle_alpha   90.00
_cell.angle_beta   90.00
_cell.angle_gamma   90.00
#
_symmetry.space_group_name_H-M   'P 1'
#
loop_
_entity.id
_entity.type
_entity.pdbx_description
1 polymer ?
#
loop_
_entity_poly.entity_id
_entity_poly.type
_entity_poly.pdbx_seq_one_letter_code
_entity_poly.pdbx_strand_id
1 'polypeptide(L)'
;MTLDGQPVSKGKITVEATDGKGGVEGGSIENGEYSVMTTLGSKAVKINSPKVVGQKKTYGTADSPTEEVTTEAIPKKYNQKTELTMEVSSSSLEHNFELKSK
;
A
#
# COMPACT_ATOMS: atom_id res chain seq x y z
N MET A 1 -8.45 -1.81 6.19
CA MET A 1 -6.99 -2.03 6.27
C MET A 1 -6.41 -1.38 7.52
N THR A 2 -5.67 -2.15 8.32
CA THR A 2 -5.04 -1.67 9.55
C THR A 2 -3.57 -2.08 9.63
N LEU A 3 -2.77 -1.32 10.39
CA LEU A 3 -1.42 -1.66 10.84
C LEU A 3 -1.40 -1.59 12.37
N ASP A 4 -1.07 -2.70 13.04
CA ASP A 4 -1.09 -2.82 14.50
C ASP A 4 -2.44 -2.41 15.14
N GLY A 5 -3.54 -2.68 14.43
CA GLY A 5 -4.89 -2.33 14.86
C GLY A 5 -5.31 -0.88 14.58
N GLN A 6 -4.43 -0.04 14.04
CA GLN A 6 -4.75 1.33 13.65
C GLN A 6 -5.02 1.42 12.13
N PRO A 7 -6.01 2.19 11.68
CA PRO A 7 -6.24 2.39 10.25
C PRO A 7 -5.00 3.00 9.57
N VAL A 8 -4.66 2.48 8.38
CA VAL A 8 -3.60 3.08 7.55
C VAL A 8 -4.10 4.42 7.01
N SER A 9 -3.57 5.53 7.50
CA SER A 9 -4.13 6.87 7.21
C SER A 9 -4.02 7.26 5.74
N LYS A 10 -2.86 7.03 5.11
CA LYS A 10 -2.62 7.25 3.69
C LYS A 10 -1.69 6.19 3.13
N GLY A 11 -1.96 5.73 1.91
CA GLY A 11 -1.11 4.76 1.25
C GLY A 11 -1.54 4.46 -0.17
N LYS A 12 -0.94 3.42 -0.73
CA LYS A 12 -1.31 2.81 -2.00
C LYS A 12 -1.41 1.30 -1.83
N ILE A 13 -2.42 0.72 -2.46
CA ILE A 13 -2.52 -0.73 -2.64
C ILE A 13 -2.27 -1.03 -4.11
N THR A 14 -1.51 -2.09 -4.36
CA THR A 14 -1.28 -2.65 -5.69
C THR A 14 -1.70 -4.11 -5.67
N VAL A 15 -2.42 -4.50 -6.70
CA VAL A 15 -3.00 -5.82 -6.88
C VAL A 15 -2.45 -6.35 -8.19
N GLU A 16 -1.83 -7.52 -8.17
CA GLU A 16 -1.17 -8.11 -9.33
C GLU A 16 -1.76 -9.50 -9.58
N ALA A 17 -2.26 -9.74 -10.80
CA ALA A 17 -2.79 -11.03 -11.20
C ALA A 17 -1.71 -12.12 -11.18
N THR A 18 -1.97 -13.21 -10.45
CA THR A 18 -1.06 -14.36 -10.34
C THR A 18 -1.54 -15.58 -11.11
N ASP A 19 -2.75 -15.52 -11.65
CA ASP A 19 -3.41 -16.56 -12.45
C ASP A 19 -3.20 -16.40 -13.97
N GLY A 20 -2.46 -15.36 -14.39
CA GLY A 20 -2.22 -15.01 -15.79
C GLY A 20 -3.43 -14.37 -16.50
N LYS A 21 -4.49 -13.98 -15.78
CA LYS A 21 -5.73 -13.42 -16.32
C LYS A 21 -6.00 -11.99 -15.85
N GLY A 22 -5.01 -11.11 -16.03
CA GLY A 22 -5.11 -9.70 -15.64
C GLY A 22 -3.77 -9.01 -15.72
N GLY A 23 -3.67 -7.84 -15.08
CA GLY A 23 -2.45 -7.05 -15.03
C GLY A 23 -2.05 -6.68 -13.62
N VAL A 24 -1.50 -5.48 -13.52
CA VAL A 24 -1.17 -4.81 -12.26
C VAL A 24 -2.12 -3.62 -12.15
N GLU A 25 -2.98 -3.67 -11.15
CA GLU A 25 -3.93 -2.61 -10.83
C GLU A 25 -3.61 -2.03 -9.45
N GLY A 26 -4.17 -0.87 -9.13
CA GLY A 26 -3.92 -0.25 -7.83
C GLY A 26 -4.85 0.91 -7.51
N GLY A 27 -4.84 1.29 -6.25
CA GLY A 27 -5.70 2.34 -5.71
C GLY A 27 -5.03 3.05 -4.54
N SER A 28 -5.57 4.21 -4.19
CA SER A 28 -5.18 4.92 -2.98
C SER A 28 -5.83 4.26 -1.76
N ILE A 29 -5.12 4.32 -0.63
CA ILE A 29 -5.65 3.98 0.69
C ILE A 29 -5.86 5.28 1.45
N GLU A 30 -7.05 5.47 2.00
CA GLU A 30 -7.38 6.61 2.86
C GLU A 30 -8.13 6.11 4.10
N ASN A 31 -7.61 6.42 5.28
CA ASN A 31 -8.20 6.02 6.57
C ASN A 31 -8.53 4.52 6.68
N GLY A 32 -7.67 3.67 6.11
CA GLY A 32 -7.82 2.22 6.10
C GLY A 32 -8.77 1.69 5.03
N GLU A 33 -9.42 2.55 4.24
CA GLU A 33 -10.29 2.15 3.13
C GLU A 33 -9.54 2.23 1.80
N TYR A 34 -9.94 1.39 0.85
CA TYR A 34 -9.41 1.41 -0.51
C TYR A 34 -10.45 0.84 -1.48
N SER A 35 -10.30 1.17 -2.76
CA SER A 35 -11.05 0.53 -3.84
C SER A 35 -10.13 0.34 -5.04
N VAL A 36 -10.20 -0.85 -5.65
CA VAL A 36 -9.39 -1.22 -6.82
C VAL A 36 -10.30 -1.90 -7.83
N MET A 37 -10.30 -1.39 -9.06
CA MET A 37 -10.92 -2.08 -10.19
C MET A 37 -9.93 -3.11 -10.71
N THR A 38 -10.28 -4.39 -10.63
CA THR A 38 -9.43 -5.52 -11.03
C THR A 38 -10.27 -6.63 -11.65
N THR A 39 -9.62 -7.55 -12.37
CA THR A 39 -10.26 -8.80 -12.83
C THR A 39 -10.49 -9.77 -11.67
N LEU A 40 -11.41 -10.71 -11.86
CA LEU A 40 -11.59 -11.87 -10.97
C LEU A 40 -10.34 -12.77 -10.97
N GLY A 41 -10.23 -13.64 -9.98
CA GLY A 41 -9.16 -14.63 -9.83
C GLY A 41 -8.08 -14.22 -8.82
N SER A 42 -7.03 -15.02 -8.74
CA SER A 42 -5.98 -14.91 -7.71
C SER A 42 -5.09 -13.69 -7.91
N LYS A 43 -4.82 -12.97 -6.81
CA LYS A 43 -4.02 -11.75 -6.79
C LYS A 43 -2.96 -11.77 -5.70
N ALA A 44 -1.77 -11.25 -6.00
CA ALA A 44 -0.78 -10.82 -5.01
C ALA A 44 -1.03 -9.35 -4.65
N VAL A 45 -0.87 -9.00 -3.38
CA VAL A 45 -1.22 -7.65 -2.87
C VAL A 45 0.00 -6.97 -2.28
N LYS A 46 0.33 -5.77 -2.72
CA LYS A 46 1.42 -4.95 -2.19
C LYS A 46 0.84 -3.68 -1.58
N ILE A 47 1.26 -3.33 -0.37
CA ILE A 47 0.73 -2.17 0.36
C ILE A 47 1.89 -1.25 0.73
N ASN A 48 1.78 0.01 0.36
CA ASN A 48 2.75 1.06 0.69
C ASN A 48 2.06 2.17 1.48
N SER A 49 2.70 2.65 2.54
CA SER A 49 2.26 3.79 3.35
C SER A 49 3.48 4.62 3.74
N PRO A 50 3.87 5.59 2.89
CA PRO A 50 4.93 6.52 3.22
C PRO A 50 4.54 7.39 4.43
N LYS A 51 5.38 7.40 5.45
CA LYS A 51 5.26 8.22 6.65
C LYS A 51 6.36 9.27 6.66
N VAL A 52 6.00 10.53 6.82
CA VAL A 52 6.96 11.64 6.98
C VAL A 52 7.71 11.45 8.31
N VAL A 53 9.05 11.46 8.24
CA VAL A 53 9.95 11.33 9.40
C VAL A 53 10.83 12.55 9.60
N GLY A 54 10.77 13.52 8.69
CA GLY A 54 11.49 14.77 8.80
C GLY A 54 11.36 15.61 7.55
N GLN A 55 12.14 16.69 7.49
CA GLN A 55 12.26 17.56 6.34
C GLN A 55 13.74 17.82 6.07
N LYS A 56 14.12 17.91 4.81
CA LYS A 56 15.47 18.27 4.38
C LYS A 56 15.40 19.44 3.40
N LYS A 57 16.41 20.30 3.39
CA LYS A 57 16.55 21.30 2.32
C LYS A 57 16.87 20.59 1.00
N THR A 58 16.21 21.00 -0.09
CA THR A 58 16.50 20.49 -1.44
C THR A 58 17.92 20.88 -1.90
N TYR A 59 18.42 22.04 -1.46
CA TYR A 59 19.73 22.61 -1.79
C TYR A 59 20.44 23.17 -0.55
N GLY A 60 21.76 23.35 -0.64
CA GLY A 60 22.61 23.87 0.45
C GLY A 60 22.56 25.39 0.68
N THR A 61 21.59 26.10 0.10
CA THR A 61 21.46 27.56 0.20
C THR A 61 20.49 27.99 1.29
N ALA A 62 20.57 29.26 1.71
CA ALA A 62 19.71 29.82 2.75
C ALA A 62 18.22 29.72 2.36
N ASP A 63 17.90 30.06 1.09
CA ASP A 63 16.54 30.17 0.55
C ASP A 63 16.00 28.85 -0.04
N SER A 64 16.66 27.72 0.21
CA SER A 64 16.22 26.43 -0.35
C SER A 64 14.84 26.03 0.18
N PRO A 65 13.92 25.56 -0.70
CA PRO A 65 12.72 24.86 -0.26
C PRO A 65 13.07 23.60 0.52
N THR A 66 12.13 23.14 1.36
CA THR A 66 12.23 21.89 2.11
C THR A 66 11.39 20.80 1.44
N GLU A 67 11.93 19.59 1.43
CA GLU A 67 11.27 18.36 1.01
C GLU A 67 11.03 17.47 2.22
N GLU A 68 9.88 16.80 2.23
CA GLU A 68 9.58 15.79 3.23
C GLU A 68 10.49 14.57 3.01
N VAL A 69 11.13 14.13 4.09
CA VAL A 69 11.80 12.84 4.15
C VAL A 69 10.78 11.83 4.64
N THR A 70 10.51 10.81 3.83
CA THR A 70 9.56 9.75 4.16
C THR A 70 10.27 8.41 4.38
N THR A 71 9.68 7.58 5.23
CA THR A 71 10.02 6.16 5.37
C THR A 71 8.77 5.32 5.13
N GLU A 72 8.95 4.08 4.72
CA GLU A 72 7.86 3.15 4.54
C GLU A 72 7.40 2.61 5.91
N ALA A 73 6.11 2.75 6.22
CA ALA A 73 5.52 2.23 7.45
C ALA A 73 5.19 0.74 7.34
N ILE A 74 4.97 0.24 6.12
CA ILE A 74 4.57 -1.14 5.88
C ILE A 74 5.80 -2.07 5.79
N PRO A 75 5.85 -3.17 6.57
CA PRO A 75 6.95 -4.13 6.49
C PRO A 75 7.15 -4.76 5.11
N LYS A 76 8.38 -5.17 4.83
CA LYS A 76 8.77 -5.74 3.52
C LYS A 76 7.94 -6.95 3.08
N LYS A 77 7.47 -7.75 4.04
CA LYS A 77 6.60 -8.92 3.85
C LYS A 77 5.21 -8.59 3.31
N TYR A 78 4.83 -7.31 3.28
CA TYR A 78 3.55 -6.83 2.75
C TYR A 78 3.73 -5.84 1.57
N ASN A 79 4.96 -5.60 1.09
CA ASN A 79 5.22 -4.72 -0.06
C ASN A 79 6.17 -5.32 -1.11
N GLN A 80 7.48 -5.35 -0.87
CA GLN A 80 8.51 -5.73 -1.83
C GLN A 80 8.54 -7.25 -2.06
N LYS A 81 8.38 -8.01 -0.99
CA LYS A 81 8.29 -9.47 -1.01
C LYS A 81 6.98 -9.87 -0.35
N THR A 82 5.90 -9.44 -0.98
CA THR A 82 4.58 -9.61 -0.37
C THR A 82 4.24 -11.08 -0.23
N GLU A 83 3.75 -11.43 0.96
CA GLU A 83 3.12 -12.70 1.28
C GLU A 83 1.59 -12.58 1.26
N LEU A 84 1.07 -11.37 1.01
CA LEU A 84 -0.37 -11.13 0.92
C LEU A 84 -0.91 -11.61 -0.42
N THR A 85 -1.93 -12.46 -0.33
CA THR A 85 -2.70 -12.93 -1.48
C THR A 85 -4.19 -12.74 -1.20
N MET A 86 -4.98 -12.51 -2.25
CA MET A 86 -6.43 -12.54 -2.18
C MET A 86 -7.02 -13.21 -3.41
N GLU A 87 -8.23 -13.75 -3.27
CA GLU A 87 -9.01 -14.33 -4.36
C GLU A 87 -10.21 -13.43 -4.64
N VAL A 88 -10.25 -12.80 -5.80
CA VAL A 88 -11.37 -11.92 -6.17
C VAL A 88 -12.41 -12.73 -6.92
N SER A 89 -13.63 -12.82 -6.37
CA SER A 89 -14.74 -13.52 -7.02
C SER A 89 -16.03 -12.70 -6.92
N SER A 90 -17.04 -13.06 -7.70
CA SER A 90 -18.36 -12.39 -7.64
C SER A 90 -19.02 -12.48 -6.26
N SER A 91 -18.62 -13.44 -5.43
CA SER A 91 -19.08 -13.62 -4.06
C SER A 91 -18.10 -13.09 -3.01
N SER A 92 -16.94 -12.58 -3.40
CA SER A 92 -15.89 -12.07 -2.51
C SER A 92 -15.19 -10.87 -3.14
N LEU A 93 -15.84 -9.72 -3.00
CA LEU A 93 -15.35 -8.42 -3.47
C LEU A 93 -14.71 -7.59 -2.36
N GLU A 94 -15.05 -7.86 -1.10
CA GLU A 94 -14.48 -7.18 0.06
C GLU A 94 -13.35 -8.01 0.67
N HIS A 95 -12.18 -7.40 0.80
CA HIS A 95 -10.99 -8.01 1.37
C HIS A 95 -10.40 -7.08 2.43
N ASN A 96 -10.26 -7.58 3.66
CA ASN A 96 -9.71 -6.79 4.76
C ASN A 96 -8.30 -7.27 5.10
N PHE A 97 -7.36 -6.33 5.19
CA PHE A 97 -5.97 -6.59 5.58
C PHE A 97 -5.68 -6.06 6.98
N GLU A 98 -5.29 -6.96 7.88
CA GLU A 98 -4.80 -6.65 9.23
C GLU A 98 -3.29 -6.87 9.29
N LEU A 99 -2.52 -5.79 9.17
CA LEU A 99 -1.06 -5.83 9.10
C LEU A 99 -0.43 -5.69 10.49
N LYS A 100 0.76 -6.25 10.64
CA LYS A 100 1.59 -6.13 11.85
C LYS A 100 2.97 -5.59 11.52
N SER A 101 3.47 -4.63 12.31
CA SER A 101 4.78 -4.00 12.07
C SER A 101 5.98 -4.93 12.33
N LYS A 102 5.79 -6.01 13.08
CA LYS A 102 6.79 -7.05 13.37
C LYS A 102 6.20 -8.43 13.06
#